data_AF-A0A2R6IGK8-F1
#
_entry.id   AF-A0A2R6IGK8-F1
#
_cell.length_a   1.000
_cell.length_b   1.000
_cell.length_c   1.000
_cell.angle_alpha   90.00
_cell.angle_beta   90.00
_cell.angle_gamma   90.00
#
_symmetry.space_group_name_H-M   'P 1'
#
loop_
_entity.id
_entity.type
_entity.pdbx_description
1 polymer ?
#
loop_
_entity_poly.entity_id
_entity_poly.type
_entity_poly.pdbx_seq_one_letter_code
_entity_poly.pdbx_strand_id
1 'polypeptide(L)'
;MKELKRRRASGDLDGAERWFETPLPAEELSDTETDPHETENLVGDATAEAGLDRLRGALFVPNARGNRGTDRTPDGGMFDTPAQVQLFCSTQGASIAYTTESGSDPDWRLYTGPIDLPIGETTLRTKAVRYGYAESDERDAMFTCSPRRATATFDDPLRPTVSNDDQPRYTAAPLGC
;
A
#
# COMPACT_ATOMS: atom_id res chain seq x y z
N MET A 1 -2.27 45.65 0.98
CA MET A 1 -1.69 44.88 -0.15
C MET A 1 -0.39 45.43 -0.72
N LYS A 2 -0.09 46.75 -0.73
CA LYS A 2 1.20 47.25 -1.25
C LYS A 2 2.40 46.84 -0.38
N GLU A 3 2.26 46.90 0.94
CA GLU A 3 3.32 46.54 1.89
C GLU A 3 3.65 45.04 1.87
N LEU A 4 2.64 44.19 1.89
CA LEU A 4 2.79 42.73 1.79
C LEU A 4 3.49 42.30 0.49
N LYS A 5 3.18 42.96 -0.63
CA LYS A 5 3.89 42.74 -1.91
C LYS A 5 5.36 43.17 -1.87
N ARG A 6 5.68 44.23 -1.10
CA ARG A 6 7.06 44.70 -0.91
C ARG A 6 7.85 43.71 -0.04
N ARG A 7 7.29 43.31 1.11
CA ARG A 7 7.90 42.31 2.01
C ARG A 7 8.09 40.95 1.32
N ARG A 8 7.12 40.54 0.50
CA ARG A 8 7.25 39.37 -0.39
C ARG A 8 8.42 39.51 -1.35
N ALA A 9 8.58 40.66 -2.01
CA ALA A 9 9.67 40.86 -2.95
C ALA A 9 11.06 40.88 -2.28
N SER A 10 11.13 41.22 -0.98
CA SER A 10 12.35 41.19 -0.19
C SER A 10 12.58 39.88 0.58
N GLY A 11 11.67 38.90 0.49
CA GLY A 11 11.76 37.64 1.26
C GLY A 11 11.64 37.81 2.77
N ASP A 12 11.04 38.91 3.22
CA ASP A 12 10.91 39.28 4.64
C ASP A 12 9.47 39.07 5.12
N LEU A 13 8.92 37.88 4.85
CA LEU A 13 7.59 37.48 5.32
C LEU A 13 7.76 36.71 6.64
N ASP A 14 7.00 37.08 7.67
CA ASP A 14 7.01 36.41 8.97
C ASP A 14 5.63 35.82 9.30
N GLY A 15 5.61 34.79 10.16
CA GLY A 15 4.39 34.17 10.66
C GLY A 15 3.36 33.90 9.54
N ALA A 16 2.14 34.40 9.74
CA ALA A 16 1.02 34.19 8.81
C ALA A 16 1.22 34.87 7.44
N GLU A 17 2.18 35.79 7.30
CA GLU A 17 2.48 36.40 6.00
C GLU A 17 3.21 35.43 5.06
N ARG A 18 3.84 34.37 5.59
CA ARG A 18 4.49 33.31 4.78
C ARG A 18 3.52 32.56 3.89
N TRP A 19 2.22 32.56 4.21
CA TRP A 19 1.16 32.03 3.35
C TRP A 19 1.10 32.69 1.96
N PHE A 20 1.71 33.87 1.80
CA PHE A 20 1.79 34.59 0.53
C PHE A 20 3.11 34.38 -0.24
N GLU A 21 3.99 33.48 0.24
CA GLU A 21 5.23 33.09 -0.43
C GLU A 21 4.94 32.44 -1.80
N THR A 22 5.85 32.66 -2.74
CA THR A 22 5.83 31.98 -4.04
C THR A 22 7.27 31.93 -4.58
N PRO A 23 7.77 30.77 -5.04
CA PRO A 23 7.07 29.48 -5.06
C PRO A 23 6.83 28.97 -3.63
N LEU A 24 5.67 28.34 -3.42
CA LEU A 24 5.44 27.58 -2.20
C LEU A 24 6.53 26.50 -2.11
N PRO A 25 7.00 26.16 -0.89
CA PRO A 25 7.92 25.04 -0.72
C PRO A 25 7.32 23.76 -1.32
N ALA A 26 8.18 22.86 -1.78
CA ALA A 26 7.74 21.63 -2.46
C ALA A 26 6.91 20.71 -1.55
N GLU A 27 7.17 20.76 -0.25
CA GLU A 27 6.46 20.01 0.79
C GLU A 27 6.21 20.92 2.01
N GLU A 28 5.06 20.74 2.67
CA GLU A 28 4.70 21.39 3.93
C GLU A 28 4.20 20.35 4.94
N LEU A 29 4.69 20.43 6.17
CA LEU A 29 4.16 19.71 7.32
C LEU A 29 3.99 20.69 8.47
N SER A 30 2.79 20.73 9.05
CA SER A 30 2.47 21.59 10.19
C SER A 30 1.88 20.76 11.32
N ASP A 31 2.21 21.10 12.57
CA ASP A 31 1.59 20.51 13.76
C ASP A 31 0.44 21.39 14.22
N THR A 32 -0.79 20.92 14.03
CA THR A 32 -2.00 21.69 14.38
C THR A 32 -2.23 21.81 15.90
N GLU A 33 -1.56 21.01 16.74
CA GLU A 33 -1.68 21.10 18.20
C GLU A 33 -0.74 22.16 18.77
N THR A 34 0.49 22.23 18.28
CA THR A 34 1.51 23.19 18.77
C THR A 34 1.57 24.48 17.94
N ASP A 35 1.13 24.45 16.68
CA ASP A 35 1.06 25.60 15.76
C ASP A 35 -0.35 25.74 15.13
N PRO A 36 -1.33 26.29 15.88
CA PRO A 36 -2.71 26.46 15.41
C PRO A 36 -2.87 27.39 14.20
N HIS A 37 -1.81 28.13 13.86
CA HIS A 37 -1.79 29.08 12.76
C HIS A 37 -0.96 28.60 11.56
N GLU A 38 -0.42 27.38 11.61
CA GLU A 38 0.33 26.73 10.51
C GLU A 38 1.37 27.68 9.89
N THR A 39 2.14 28.32 10.76
CA THR A 39 3.18 29.29 10.42
C THR A 39 4.57 28.69 10.33
N GLU A 40 4.79 27.55 10.98
CA GLU A 40 6.02 26.80 10.94
C GLU A 40 5.89 25.59 10.01
N ASN A 41 6.81 25.51 9.05
CA ASN A 41 6.95 24.32 8.21
C ASN A 41 7.98 23.41 8.87
N LEU A 42 7.52 22.26 9.35
CA LEU A 42 8.31 21.24 10.04
C LEU A 42 9.02 20.28 9.08
N VAL A 43 8.98 20.54 7.77
CA VAL A 43 9.76 19.81 6.78
C VAL A 43 11.26 19.97 7.05
N GLY A 44 11.88 18.88 7.52
CA GLY A 44 13.29 18.81 7.93
C GLY A 44 13.51 18.82 9.44
N ASP A 45 12.45 18.92 10.25
CA ASP A 45 12.56 18.75 11.70
C ASP A 45 12.64 17.25 12.07
N ALA A 46 13.65 16.88 12.86
CA ALA A 46 13.91 15.50 13.26
C ALA A 46 12.75 14.83 14.02
N THR A 47 11.94 15.63 14.74
CA THR A 47 10.77 15.11 15.47
C THR A 47 9.59 14.82 14.55
N ALA A 48 9.53 15.53 13.43
CA ALA A 48 8.47 15.44 12.42
C ALA A 48 8.80 14.45 11.29
N GLU A 49 10.05 13.99 11.17
CA GLU A 49 10.51 13.08 10.12
C GLU A 49 9.71 11.78 10.04
N ALA A 50 9.39 11.13 11.16
CA ALA A 50 8.57 9.92 11.14
C ALA A 50 7.15 10.17 10.62
N GLY A 51 6.61 11.37 10.88
CA GLY A 51 5.32 11.83 10.35
C GLY A 51 5.40 12.14 8.85
N LEU A 52 6.49 12.77 8.40
CA LEU A 52 6.77 13.01 6.99
C LEU A 52 6.95 11.71 6.23
N ASP A 53 7.74 10.75 6.72
CA ASP A 53 7.89 9.44 6.09
C ASP A 53 6.57 8.70 5.96
N ARG A 54 5.71 8.82 6.99
CA ARG A 54 4.35 8.28 6.94
C ARG A 54 3.50 8.90 5.83
N LEU A 55 3.69 10.19 5.55
CA LEU A 55 2.90 10.95 4.58
C LEU A 55 3.48 10.92 3.16
N ARG A 56 4.81 10.86 3.03
CA ARG A 56 5.59 10.84 1.78
C ARG A 56 5.45 9.54 0.99
N GLY A 57 5.07 8.44 1.63
CA GLY A 57 4.95 7.14 0.96
C GLY A 57 3.65 6.96 0.17
N ALA A 58 3.76 6.50 -1.08
CA ALA A 58 2.75 5.60 -1.62
C ALA A 58 2.78 4.31 -0.78
N LEU A 59 1.70 4.03 -0.07
CA LEU A 59 1.65 2.95 0.91
C LEU A 59 1.08 1.70 0.24
N PHE A 60 1.86 0.62 0.25
CA PHE A 60 1.40 -0.69 -0.19
C PHE A 60 0.55 -1.34 0.91
N VAL A 61 -0.67 -1.71 0.56
CA VAL A 61 -1.64 -2.38 1.44
C VAL A 61 -2.00 -3.72 0.80
N PRO A 62 -1.28 -4.80 1.13
CA PRO A 62 -1.54 -6.12 0.57
C PRO A 62 -2.82 -6.71 1.16
N ASN A 63 -3.60 -7.35 0.30
CA ASN A 63 -4.77 -8.15 0.62
C ASN A 63 -4.42 -9.63 0.39
N ALA A 64 -3.99 -10.30 1.46
CA ALA A 64 -3.54 -11.68 1.49
C ALA A 64 -3.97 -12.40 2.78
N ARG A 65 -3.76 -13.71 2.85
CA ARG A 65 -3.97 -14.45 4.09
C ARG A 65 -2.91 -14.04 5.11
N GLY A 66 -3.33 -13.43 6.23
CA GLY A 66 -2.43 -12.88 7.25
C GLY A 66 -2.39 -11.35 7.27
N ASN A 67 -2.76 -10.69 6.17
CA ASN A 67 -2.96 -9.24 6.12
C ASN A 67 -4.16 -8.92 5.21
N ARG A 68 -5.32 -8.65 5.82
CA ARG A 68 -6.58 -8.37 5.10
C ARG A 68 -6.68 -6.90 4.68
N GLY A 69 -5.59 -6.35 4.15
CA GLY A 69 -5.47 -4.92 3.84
C GLY A 69 -5.53 -4.03 5.08
N THR A 70 -5.03 -4.54 6.21
CA THR A 70 -5.04 -3.81 7.50
C THR A 70 -3.67 -3.22 7.80
N ASP A 71 -2.60 -3.99 7.55
CA ASP A 71 -1.23 -3.56 7.84
C ASP A 71 -0.54 -3.07 6.57
N ARG A 72 0.23 -1.99 6.70
CA ARG A 72 1.00 -1.38 5.61
C ARG A 72 2.35 -2.07 5.49
N THR A 73 2.77 -2.42 4.29
CA THR A 73 4.08 -3.07 4.04
C THR A 73 4.89 -2.20 3.07
N PRO A 74 5.53 -1.12 3.56
CA PRO A 74 6.24 -0.17 2.70
C PRO A 74 7.39 -0.83 1.93
N ASP A 75 8.08 -1.81 2.53
CA ASP A 75 9.21 -2.53 1.92
C ASP A 75 8.78 -3.84 1.21
N GLY A 76 7.48 -4.15 1.22
CA GLY A 76 6.93 -5.40 0.72
C GLY A 76 6.83 -6.52 1.76
N GLY A 77 6.67 -7.76 1.31
CA GLY A 77 6.39 -8.88 2.22
C GLY A 77 6.31 -10.26 1.55
N MET A 78 6.35 -11.28 2.39
CA MET A 78 6.23 -12.69 1.96
C MET A 78 4.80 -13.21 2.17
N PHE A 79 4.26 -13.85 1.14
CA PHE A 79 2.93 -14.47 1.15
C PHE A 79 3.02 -15.94 0.71
N ASP A 80 2.20 -16.81 1.30
CA ASP A 80 2.14 -18.26 1.03
C ASP A 80 1.09 -18.63 -0.02
N THR A 81 0.40 -17.63 -0.58
CA THR A 81 -0.61 -17.73 -1.63
C THR A 81 -0.50 -16.54 -2.58
N PRO A 82 -1.04 -16.64 -3.81
CA PRO A 82 -1.29 -15.45 -4.63
C PRO A 82 -2.04 -14.40 -3.84
N ALA A 83 -1.65 -13.14 -4.00
CA ALA A 83 -2.18 -12.01 -3.25
C ALA A 83 -2.57 -10.88 -4.19
N GLN A 84 -3.28 -9.89 -3.67
CA GLN A 84 -3.49 -8.62 -4.37
C GLN A 84 -2.88 -7.51 -3.53
N VAL A 85 -2.33 -6.47 -4.16
CA VAL A 85 -1.84 -5.29 -3.47
C VAL A 85 -2.64 -4.06 -3.88
N GLN A 86 -3.07 -3.31 -2.87
CA GLN A 86 -3.72 -2.02 -3.05
C GLN A 86 -2.70 -0.91 -2.78
N LEU A 87 -2.76 0.15 -3.57
CA LEU A 87 -1.91 1.32 -3.39
C LEU A 87 -2.73 2.43 -2.76
N PHE A 88 -2.16 3.10 -1.76
CA PHE A 88 -2.78 4.22 -1.09
C PHE A 88 -1.85 5.44 -1.10
N CYS A 89 -2.43 6.63 -1.29
CA CYS A 89 -1.72 7.90 -1.14
C CYS A 89 -2.54 8.79 -0.21
N SER A 90 -1.88 9.41 0.76
CA SER A 90 -2.53 10.31 1.73
C SER A 90 -2.88 11.68 1.12
N THR A 91 -2.22 12.06 0.03
CA THR A 91 -2.42 13.34 -0.65
C THR A 91 -3.69 13.34 -1.48
N GLN A 92 -4.68 14.13 -1.08
CA GLN A 92 -5.93 14.26 -1.80
C GLN A 92 -5.70 14.76 -3.24
N GLY A 93 -6.27 14.05 -4.21
CA GLY A 93 -6.17 14.40 -5.63
C GLY A 93 -4.83 14.05 -6.28
N ALA A 94 -3.93 13.35 -5.58
CA ALA A 94 -2.77 12.73 -6.21
C ALA A 94 -3.18 11.43 -6.92
N SER A 95 -2.62 11.22 -8.10
CA SER A 95 -2.68 9.97 -8.85
C SER A 95 -1.46 9.11 -8.51
N ILE A 96 -1.64 7.79 -8.44
CA ILE A 96 -0.52 6.87 -8.19
C ILE A 96 -0.14 6.19 -9.50
N ALA A 97 1.12 6.31 -9.91
CA ALA A 97 1.69 5.52 -10.99
C ALA A 97 2.46 4.33 -10.41
N TYR A 98 2.42 3.18 -11.07
CA TYR A 98 3.12 1.98 -10.67
C TYR A 98 3.76 1.27 -11.87
N THR A 99 4.79 0.48 -11.59
CA THR A 99 5.41 -0.42 -12.56
C THR A 99 5.93 -1.68 -11.88
N THR A 100 5.86 -2.80 -12.59
CA THR A 100 6.44 -4.09 -12.17
C THR A 100 7.72 -4.42 -12.93
N GLU A 101 8.20 -3.48 -13.75
CA GLU A 101 9.38 -3.68 -14.58
C GLU A 101 10.65 -3.25 -13.88
N SER A 102 11.67 -4.08 -14.00
CA SER A 102 13.02 -3.82 -13.50
C SER A 102 13.83 -3.12 -14.60
N GLY A 103 14.20 -1.86 -14.42
CA GLY A 103 14.97 -1.13 -15.42
C GLY A 103 15.10 0.37 -15.17
N SER A 104 15.95 1.03 -15.96
CA SER A 104 16.17 2.48 -15.93
C SER A 104 15.07 3.28 -16.65
N ASP A 105 14.27 2.63 -17.49
CA ASP A 105 13.14 3.23 -18.21
C ASP A 105 11.94 2.27 -18.22
N PRO A 106 11.25 2.11 -17.07
CA PRO A 106 10.13 1.18 -16.96
C PRO A 106 8.83 1.80 -17.51
N ASP A 107 7.95 0.96 -18.06
CA ASP A 107 6.62 1.40 -18.46
C ASP A 107 5.76 1.68 -17.21
N TRP A 108 5.50 2.96 -16.95
CA TRP A 108 4.65 3.42 -15.84
C TRP A 108 3.17 3.33 -16.22
N ARG A 109 2.38 2.70 -15.34
CA ARG A 109 0.93 2.55 -15.48
C ARG A 109 0.21 3.32 -14.38
N LEU A 110 -0.94 3.89 -14.71
CA LEU A 110 -1.79 4.55 -13.72
C LEU A 110 -2.54 3.51 -12.88
N TYR A 111 -2.47 3.63 -11.56
CA TYR A 111 -3.20 2.78 -10.64
C TYR A 111 -4.70 3.09 -10.72
N THR A 112 -5.49 2.08 -11.07
CA THR A 112 -6.96 2.19 -11.21
C THR A 112 -7.72 1.11 -10.44
N GLY A 113 -7.02 0.14 -9.86
CA GLY A 113 -7.59 -0.96 -9.09
C GLY A 113 -6.51 -1.87 -8.51
N PRO A 114 -6.89 -2.87 -7.70
CA PRO A 114 -5.94 -3.79 -7.06
C PRO A 114 -5.00 -4.46 -8.07
N ILE A 115 -3.72 -4.57 -7.72
CA ILE A 115 -2.69 -5.20 -8.55
C ILE A 115 -2.53 -6.65 -8.12
N ASP A 116 -2.62 -7.60 -9.05
CA ASP A 116 -2.42 -9.02 -8.77
C ASP A 116 -0.93 -9.34 -8.57
N LEU A 117 -0.62 -10.08 -7.50
CA LEU A 117 0.70 -10.61 -7.19
C LEU A 117 0.72 -12.13 -7.47
N PRO A 118 1.28 -12.55 -8.62
CA PRO A 118 1.38 -13.97 -8.95
C PRO A 118 2.43 -14.67 -8.07
N ILE A 119 2.44 -15.99 -8.10
CA ILE A 119 3.46 -16.81 -7.44
C ILE A 119 4.84 -16.47 -8.05
N GLY A 120 5.82 -16.18 -7.19
CA GLY A 120 7.15 -15.74 -7.57
C GLY A 120 7.56 -14.47 -6.84
N GLU A 121 8.66 -13.87 -7.30
CA GLU A 121 9.13 -12.56 -6.84
C GLU A 121 8.60 -11.48 -7.79
N THR A 122 7.92 -10.49 -7.23
CA THR A 122 7.42 -9.32 -7.97
C THR A 122 7.90 -8.07 -7.25
N THR A 123 8.71 -7.27 -7.93
CA THR A 123 9.12 -5.95 -7.45
C THR A 123 8.13 -4.92 -7.98
N LEU A 124 7.52 -4.16 -7.08
CA LEU A 124 6.56 -3.12 -7.43
C LEU A 124 7.19 -1.77 -7.10
N ARG A 125 7.29 -0.90 -8.11
CA ARG A 125 7.74 0.48 -7.95
C ARG A 125 6.55 1.40 -8.10
N THR A 126 6.48 2.43 -7.27
CA THR A 126 5.35 3.37 -7.24
C THR A 126 5.83 4.80 -7.09
N LYS A 127 5.07 5.73 -7.65
CA LYS A 127 5.25 7.16 -7.47
C LYS A 127 3.91 7.87 -7.45
N ALA A 128 3.79 8.90 -6.62
CA ALA A 128 2.63 9.77 -6.60
C ALA A 128 2.87 10.98 -7.50
N VAL A 129 1.87 11.31 -8.32
CA VAL A 129 1.92 12.40 -9.29
C VAL A 129 0.66 13.26 -9.14
N ARG A 130 0.85 14.57 -9.01
CA ARG A 130 -0.24 15.54 -8.99
C ARG A 130 0.13 16.75 -9.85
N TYR A 131 -0.79 17.18 -10.71
CA TYR A 131 -0.56 18.36 -11.54
C TYR A 131 -0.27 19.60 -10.68
N GLY A 132 0.82 20.29 -10.99
CA GLY A 132 1.26 21.49 -10.27
C GLY A 132 2.12 21.21 -9.04
N TYR A 133 2.46 19.94 -8.75
CA TYR A 133 3.36 19.53 -7.67
C TYR A 133 4.58 18.80 -8.24
N ALA A 134 5.66 18.75 -7.47
CA ALA A 134 6.78 17.86 -7.74
C ALA A 134 6.33 16.39 -7.61
N GLU A 135 6.90 15.49 -8.42
CA GLU A 135 6.67 14.05 -8.26
C GLU A 135 7.24 13.58 -6.92
N SER A 136 6.59 12.60 -6.28
CA SER A 136 7.15 11.99 -5.07
C SER A 136 8.40 11.19 -5.39
N ASP A 137 9.20 10.91 -4.36
CA ASP A 137 10.25 9.90 -4.44
C ASP A 137 9.67 8.56 -4.91
N GLU A 138 10.44 7.85 -5.74
CA GLU A 138 10.08 6.49 -6.15
C GLU A 138 10.19 5.56 -4.94
N ARG A 139 9.12 4.77 -4.71
CA ARG A 139 9.09 3.75 -3.67
C ARG A 139 9.02 2.37 -4.28
N ASP A 140 9.98 1.54 -3.91
CA ASP A 140 10.04 0.13 -4.28
C ASP A 140 9.61 -0.78 -3.11
N ALA A 141 8.89 -1.86 -3.46
CA ALA A 141 8.53 -2.92 -2.53
C ALA A 141 8.71 -4.27 -3.21
N MET A 142 9.28 -5.23 -2.49
CA MET A 142 9.49 -6.59 -2.98
C MET A 142 8.46 -7.55 -2.38
N PHE A 143 7.69 -8.20 -3.25
CA PHE A 143 6.70 -9.18 -2.85
C PHE A 143 7.11 -10.57 -3.30
N THR A 144 7.20 -11.51 -2.35
CA THR A 144 7.51 -12.91 -2.63
C THR A 144 6.31 -13.77 -2.30
N CYS A 145 5.64 -14.29 -3.33
CA CYS A 145 4.54 -15.23 -3.18
C CYS A 145 5.03 -16.65 -3.43
N SER A 146 5.06 -17.49 -2.40
CA SER A 146 5.43 -18.91 -2.54
C SER A 146 4.20 -19.76 -2.86
N PRO A 147 4.33 -20.83 -3.67
CA PRO A 147 3.25 -21.80 -3.81
C PRO A 147 3.01 -22.50 -2.48
N ARG A 148 1.75 -22.78 -2.15
CA ARG A 148 1.42 -23.65 -1.02
C ARG A 148 2.19 -24.96 -1.17
N ARG A 149 3.05 -25.26 -0.20
CA ARG A 149 3.63 -26.61 -0.09
C ARG A 149 2.45 -27.57 0.03
N ALA A 150 2.26 -28.43 -0.97
CA ALA A 150 1.25 -29.47 -0.89
C ALA A 150 1.45 -30.19 0.45
N THR A 151 0.41 -30.22 1.27
CA THR A 151 0.43 -31.03 2.49
C THR A 151 0.80 -32.42 2.03
N ALA A 152 1.97 -32.93 2.45
CA ALA A 152 2.35 -34.29 2.15
C ALA A 152 1.17 -35.17 2.57
N THR A 153 0.57 -35.88 1.62
CA THR A 153 -0.41 -36.91 1.93
C THR A 153 0.29 -37.83 2.92
N PHE A 154 -0.10 -37.73 4.19
CA PHE A 154 0.37 -38.66 5.21
C PHE A 154 -0.28 -39.99 4.81
N ASP A 155 0.49 -40.81 4.11
CA ASP A 155 0.12 -42.19 3.82
C ASP A 155 0.15 -42.91 5.17
N ASP A 156 -0.98 -42.85 5.89
CA ASP A 156 -1.14 -43.49 7.19
C ASP A 156 -1.25 -45.00 6.97
N PRO A 157 -0.23 -45.79 7.33
CA PRO A 157 -0.22 -47.24 7.10
C PRO A 157 -1.21 -47.99 8.00
N LEU A 158 -1.99 -47.29 8.85
CA LEU A 158 -2.94 -47.90 9.78
C LEU A 158 -4.40 -47.70 9.40
N ARG A 159 -4.73 -47.22 8.19
CA ARG A 159 -6.14 -47.20 7.76
C ARG A 159 -6.65 -48.64 7.65
N PRO A 160 -7.55 -49.12 8.54
CA PRO A 160 -8.08 -50.46 8.38
C PRO A 160 -8.88 -50.49 7.08
N THR A 161 -8.52 -51.40 6.18
CA THR A 161 -9.28 -51.68 4.97
C THR A 161 -10.65 -52.17 5.41
N VAL A 162 -11.65 -51.30 5.41
CA VAL A 162 -13.04 -51.72 5.54
C VAL A 162 -13.41 -52.46 4.25
N SER A 163 -13.34 -53.80 4.30
CA SER A 163 -13.91 -54.66 3.25
C SER A 163 -15.38 -54.32 3.09
N ASN A 164 -15.75 -53.83 1.91
CA ASN A 164 -17.12 -53.58 1.47
C ASN A 164 -17.87 -54.89 1.16
N ASP A 165 -17.89 -55.85 2.09
CA ASP A 165 -18.58 -57.14 1.91
C ASP A 165 -19.83 -57.31 2.78
N ASP A 166 -20.27 -56.23 3.45
CA ASP A 166 -21.47 -56.26 4.29
C ASP A 166 -22.39 -55.09 3.95
N GLN A 167 -22.97 -55.13 2.75
CA GLN A 167 -24.18 -54.34 2.49
C GLN A 167 -25.36 -55.02 3.19
N PRO A 168 -26.06 -54.36 4.13
CA PRO A 168 -27.31 -54.90 4.63
C PRO A 168 -28.34 -54.89 3.49
N ARG A 169 -28.82 -56.09 3.13
CA ARG A 169 -29.95 -56.27 2.22
C ARG A 169 -31.19 -55.61 2.83
N TYR A 170 -31.52 -54.41 2.39
CA TYR A 170 -32.82 -53.80 2.68
C TYR A 170 -33.91 -54.60 1.96
N THR A 171 -34.59 -55.49 2.67
CA THR A 171 -35.86 -56.08 2.23
C THR A 171 -36.98 -55.04 2.42
N ALA A 172 -37.53 -54.56 1.31
CA ALA A 172 -38.72 -53.72 1.31
C ALA A 172 -39.93 -54.50 1.84
N ALA A 173 -40.56 -54.00 2.90
CA ALA A 173 -41.85 -54.51 3.38
C ALA A 173 -42.97 -54.06 2.43
N PRO A 174 -43.97 -54.92 2.14
CA PRO A 174 -45.09 -54.53 1.28
C PRO A 174 -46.07 -53.62 2.05
N LEU A 175 -46.44 -52.51 1.42
CA LEU A 175 -47.52 -51.64 1.87
C LEU A 175 -48.85 -52.40 1.72
N GLY A 176 -49.50 -52.69 2.85
CA GLY A 176 -50.86 -53.24 2.90
C GLY A 176 -51.91 -52.17 2.59
N CYS A 177 -52.95 -52.58 1.86
CA CYS A 177 -54.18 -51.82 1.62
C CYS A 177 -55.10 -51.78 2.85
#